data_AF-A0A9R0J8Y8-F1
#
_entry.id   AF-A0A9R0J8Y8-F1
#
_cell.length_a   1.000
_cell.length_b   1.000
_cell.length_c   1.000
_cell.angle_alpha   90.00
_cell.angle_beta   90.00
_cell.angle_gamma   90.00
#
_symmetry.space_group_name_H-M   'P 1'
#
loop_
_entity.id
_entity.type
_entity.pdbx_description
1 polymer ?
#
loop_
_entity_poly.entity_id
_entity_poly.type
_entity_poly.pdbx_seq_one_letter_code
_entity_poly.pdbx_strand_id
1 'polypeptide(L)'
;MPGTVTRRFHEDKDAGKLVFFKPLTFTTVIILYNVIRLVTYMMVWLLQMVVNKLNTGTDIGSWLYLIAEKLFRRKHLMYWANGMKYNINFVLNSLLLLLYWVFVEPKLEKTPQHKKVMVFGIWTCLSLLICAFLWLIKTCVILSWQAGSVYNRLDSKILSEGRQLYFLGIIGCQKFDIFNLLYYDHYEYDTSCTENSRQGGKWTKWFSLKRLNNSFMFNLNLMLFPTEARFLNVSGDSRFDRDDEGQNGKKLSQQKKKRAKKFLWSPTMMYDMQQAAEYFLTAKFKLSEEKYTSVILDELERYSRDHNMSMEDNLTQLIGEHEWVDFQDQLPKDNLAFETRLKTWMEMAHKQCLFLANTLSSAKEVVDCLDKIISWLLVFGTFIMWLLLTGLATTKVLVLIATPLLSVTFIFKESCKTLFEGIMFAYVVHPFNVGDLCVIGEKMMEVRTVGIWKTTFLKVGTQEVMIYPNSELSKQIIINYNTDFDWNDSVELDLDPMTKKKIKILKQEIEKYLDGNKEKFIQGSNSTEVLTTRDNIKLMVYFRHRVNLKNNTYFECLKEKRTLRSEFVLHAENLVDQYKNGG
;
A
#
# COMPACT_ATOMS: atom_id res chain seq x y z
N MET A 1 80.23 12.43 -56.65
CA MET A 1 79.05 12.84 -57.44
C MET A 1 78.16 11.62 -57.63
N PRO A 2 76.94 11.60 -57.05
CA PRO A 2 76.00 10.50 -57.19
C PRO A 2 75.08 10.73 -58.42
N GLY A 3 74.80 9.66 -59.15
CA GLY A 3 73.86 9.64 -60.28
C GLY A 3 72.44 9.37 -59.81
N THR A 4 71.57 10.33 -60.09
CA THR A 4 70.14 10.38 -59.79
C THR A 4 69.36 9.34 -60.61
N VAL A 5 68.65 8.43 -59.95
CA VAL A 5 67.51 7.71 -60.55
C VAL A 5 66.32 7.85 -59.60
N THR A 6 65.37 8.66 -60.04
CA THR A 6 64.06 8.89 -59.45
C THR A 6 63.19 7.65 -59.56
N ARG A 7 62.75 7.08 -58.42
CA ARG A 7 61.58 6.21 -58.37
C ARG A 7 60.75 6.46 -57.10
N ARG A 8 59.71 7.28 -57.31
CA ARG A 8 58.41 7.37 -56.62
C ARG A 8 58.32 6.75 -55.21
N PHE A 9 58.19 7.65 -54.23
CA PHE A 9 57.50 7.38 -52.97
C PHE A 9 56.09 6.85 -53.26
N HIS A 10 55.83 5.59 -52.91
CA HIS A 10 54.47 5.13 -52.66
C HIS A 10 54.17 5.47 -51.20
N GLU A 11 53.35 6.50 -50.99
CA GLU A 11 52.65 6.71 -49.72
C GLU A 11 51.81 5.47 -49.43
N ASP A 12 52.12 4.76 -48.35
CA ASP A 12 51.20 3.80 -47.73
C ASP A 12 49.99 4.58 -47.19
N LYS A 13 48.93 4.65 -48.00
CA LYS A 13 47.63 5.26 -47.68
C LYS A 13 46.63 4.26 -47.09
N ASP A 14 47.10 3.28 -46.32
CA ASP A 14 46.23 2.28 -45.69
C ASP A 14 46.10 2.42 -44.15
N ALA A 15 46.63 3.51 -43.57
CA ALA A 15 46.31 3.94 -42.20
C ALA A 15 45.13 4.92 -42.21
N GLY A 16 43.93 4.49 -42.62
CA GLY A 16 42.82 5.44 -42.75
C GLY A 16 41.44 4.92 -43.15
N LYS A 17 41.16 3.62 -43.10
CA LYS A 17 39.79 3.11 -43.23
C LYS A 17 39.26 2.67 -41.88
N LEU A 18 38.95 3.67 -41.04
CA LEU A 18 37.85 3.55 -40.08
C LEU A 18 36.62 3.22 -40.91
N VAL A 19 36.25 1.94 -40.93
CA VAL A 19 34.97 1.47 -41.46
C VAL A 19 33.90 2.13 -40.59
N PHE A 20 33.45 3.30 -41.03
CA PHE A 20 32.22 3.90 -40.54
C PHE A 20 31.14 2.85 -40.77
N PHE A 21 30.64 2.25 -39.68
CA PHE A 21 29.30 1.68 -39.64
C PHE A 21 28.39 2.62 -40.43
N LYS A 22 27.82 2.19 -41.57
CA LYS A 22 26.73 2.95 -42.18
C LYS A 22 25.65 3.01 -41.09
N PRO A 23 25.42 4.17 -40.45
CA PRO A 23 24.39 4.23 -39.44
C PRO A 23 23.10 3.91 -40.16
N LEU A 24 22.24 3.07 -39.56
CA LEU A 24 20.84 3.01 -39.92
C LEU A 24 20.39 4.46 -40.16
N THR A 25 19.91 4.78 -41.36
CA THR A 25 19.45 6.14 -41.65
C THR A 25 18.43 6.49 -40.56
N PHE A 26 18.52 7.67 -39.96
CA PHE A 26 17.66 8.10 -38.83
C PHE A 26 16.17 7.73 -39.03
N THR A 27 15.72 7.72 -40.28
CA THR A 27 14.42 7.21 -40.74
C THR A 27 14.12 5.75 -40.36
N THR A 28 15.07 4.82 -40.56
CA THR A 28 14.92 3.40 -40.20
C THR A 28 14.78 3.18 -38.69
N VAL A 29 15.50 3.94 -37.86
CA VAL A 29 15.37 3.88 -36.39
C VAL A 29 14.00 4.38 -35.94
N ILE A 30 13.50 5.47 -36.53
CA ILE A 30 12.16 6.02 -36.23
C ILE A 30 11.06 5.03 -36.66
N ILE A 31 11.18 4.44 -37.84
CA ILE A 31 10.23 3.44 -38.33
C ILE A 31 10.22 2.23 -37.38
N LEU A 32 11.39 1.75 -36.95
CA LEU A 32 11.50 0.63 -36.03
C LEU A 32 10.89 0.94 -34.66
N TYR A 33 11.15 2.13 -34.11
CA TYR A 33 10.55 2.59 -32.86
C TYR A 33 9.02 2.67 -32.94
N ASN A 34 8.49 3.23 -34.03
CA ASN A 34 7.05 3.31 -34.26
C ASN A 34 6.40 1.94 -34.44
N VAL A 35 7.10 1.01 -35.12
CA VAL A 35 6.66 -0.39 -35.24
C VAL A 35 6.66 -1.07 -33.88
N ILE A 36 7.66 -0.87 -33.03
CA ILE A 36 7.70 -1.44 -31.68
C ILE A 36 6.57 -0.86 -30.81
N ARG A 37 6.34 0.46 -30.87
CA ARG A 37 5.22 1.12 -30.17
C ARG A 37 3.88 0.53 -30.62
N LEU A 38 3.67 0.38 -31.93
CA LEU A 38 2.48 -0.25 -32.52
C LEU A 38 2.33 -1.71 -32.09
N VAL A 39 3.39 -2.52 -32.20
CA VAL A 39 3.40 -3.93 -31.79
C VAL A 39 3.13 -4.07 -30.29
N THR A 40 3.61 -3.15 -29.46
CA THR A 40 3.31 -3.13 -28.02
C THR A 40 1.83 -2.89 -27.79
N TYR A 41 1.22 -1.91 -28.48
CA TYR A 41 -0.22 -1.67 -28.40
C TYR A 41 -1.03 -2.85 -28.94
N MET A 42 -0.60 -3.47 -30.04
CA MET A 42 -1.24 -4.67 -30.59
C MET A 42 -1.10 -5.87 -29.67
N MET A 43 0.05 -6.08 -29.04
CA MET A 43 0.27 -7.15 -28.05
C MET A 43 -0.61 -6.95 -26.84
N VAL A 44 -0.70 -5.72 -26.31
CA VAL A 44 -1.62 -5.38 -25.22
C VAL A 44 -3.07 -5.65 -25.64
N TRP A 45 -3.48 -5.22 -26.84
CA TRP A 45 -4.82 -5.46 -27.37
C TRP A 45 -5.12 -6.95 -27.63
N LEU A 46 -4.15 -7.72 -28.14
CA LEU A 46 -4.27 -9.17 -28.33
C LEU A 46 -4.34 -9.91 -27.00
N LEU A 47 -3.56 -9.49 -25.99
CA LEU A 47 -3.69 -10.00 -24.62
C LEU A 47 -5.09 -9.74 -24.09
N GLN A 48 -5.65 -8.55 -24.34
CA GLN A 48 -7.02 -8.22 -23.97
C GLN A 48 -8.03 -9.13 -24.70
N MET A 49 -7.80 -9.45 -25.97
CA MET A 49 -8.68 -10.28 -26.80
C MET A 49 -8.62 -11.79 -26.43
N VAL A 50 -7.42 -12.35 -26.26
CA VAL A 50 -7.21 -13.77 -25.94
C VAL A 50 -7.81 -14.12 -24.58
N VAL A 51 -7.62 -13.24 -23.58
CA VAL A 51 -8.21 -13.43 -22.25
C VAL A 51 -9.74 -13.29 -22.27
N ASN A 52 -10.29 -12.39 -23.10
CA ASN A 52 -11.76 -12.31 -23.31
C ASN A 52 -12.33 -13.61 -23.91
N LYS A 53 -11.55 -14.36 -24.70
CA LYS A 53 -11.95 -15.63 -25.31
C LYS A 53 -11.76 -16.83 -24.36
N LEU A 54 -10.82 -16.76 -23.41
CA LEU A 54 -10.62 -17.76 -22.34
C LEU A 54 -11.79 -17.84 -21.35
N ASN A 55 -12.75 -16.91 -21.41
CA ASN A 55 -13.94 -16.84 -20.57
C ASN A 55 -15.13 -17.69 -21.09
N THR A 56 -14.97 -18.39 -22.23
CA THR A 56 -15.97 -19.37 -22.69
C THR A 56 -15.52 -20.76 -22.23
N GLY A 57 -16.14 -21.24 -21.14
CA GLY A 57 -15.80 -22.44 -20.39
C GLY A 57 -15.19 -23.56 -21.23
N THR A 58 -13.89 -23.73 -21.10
CA THR A 58 -13.18 -24.92 -21.56
C THR A 58 -12.38 -25.44 -20.38
N ASP A 59 -12.90 -26.53 -19.83
CA ASP A 59 -12.37 -27.25 -18.68
C ASP A 59 -11.10 -28.00 -19.12
N ILE A 60 -9.91 -27.50 -18.77
CA ILE A 60 -8.64 -28.18 -19.01
C ILE A 60 -7.79 -28.07 -17.75
N GLY A 61 -7.68 -29.19 -17.02
CA GLY A 61 -7.02 -29.34 -15.71
C GLY A 61 -5.49 -29.21 -15.72
N SER A 62 -4.96 -28.08 -16.17
CA SER A 62 -3.54 -27.76 -16.06
C SER A 62 -3.32 -26.72 -14.96
N TRP A 63 -2.34 -26.92 -14.07
CA TRP A 63 -2.01 -25.95 -13.01
C TRP A 63 -1.67 -24.55 -13.58
N LEU A 64 -1.12 -24.51 -14.79
CA LEU A 64 -0.91 -23.27 -15.55
C LEU A 64 -2.22 -22.52 -15.85
N TYR A 65 -3.34 -23.24 -16.06
CA TYR A 65 -4.66 -22.62 -16.24
C TYR A 65 -5.18 -22.04 -14.93
N LEU A 66 -5.07 -22.75 -13.80
CA LEU A 66 -5.49 -22.19 -12.50
C LEU A 66 -4.66 -20.96 -12.10
N ILE A 67 -3.36 -20.96 -12.40
CA ILE A 67 -2.48 -19.80 -12.22
C ILE A 67 -2.90 -18.67 -13.18
N ALA A 68 -3.11 -18.97 -14.47
CA ALA A 68 -3.52 -17.99 -15.47
C ALA A 68 -4.93 -17.42 -15.21
N GLU A 69 -5.90 -18.22 -14.75
CA GLU A 69 -7.24 -17.79 -14.39
C GLU A 69 -7.21 -16.87 -13.17
N LYS A 70 -6.40 -17.21 -12.15
CA LYS A 70 -6.24 -16.39 -10.95
C LYS A 70 -5.46 -15.10 -11.22
N LEU A 71 -4.51 -15.11 -12.16
CA LEU A 71 -3.68 -13.96 -12.57
C LEU A 71 -4.34 -13.06 -13.62
N PHE A 72 -5.04 -13.61 -14.61
CA PHE A 72 -5.63 -12.91 -15.76
C PHE A 72 -7.17 -12.86 -15.71
N ARG A 73 -7.77 -12.69 -14.52
CA ARG A 73 -9.19 -12.32 -14.44
C ARG A 73 -9.45 -11.04 -15.22
N ARG A 74 -10.54 -10.99 -15.99
CA ARG A 74 -11.01 -9.81 -16.75
C ARG A 74 -10.95 -8.50 -15.94
N LYS A 75 -11.22 -8.56 -14.63
CA LYS A 75 -11.14 -7.41 -13.71
C LYS A 75 -9.73 -6.78 -13.61
N HIS A 76 -8.66 -7.57 -13.76
CA HIS A 76 -7.27 -7.16 -13.51
C HIS A 76 -6.53 -6.78 -14.80
N LEU A 77 -7.13 -7.03 -15.95
CA LEU A 77 -6.50 -6.94 -17.27
C LEU A 77 -6.00 -5.54 -17.63
N MET A 78 -6.82 -4.49 -17.44
CA MET A 78 -6.42 -3.11 -17.72
C MET A 78 -5.29 -2.63 -16.80
N TYR A 79 -5.34 -3.05 -15.54
CA TYR A 79 -4.30 -2.77 -14.55
C TYR A 79 -2.96 -3.40 -14.96
N TRP A 80 -2.97 -4.66 -15.40
CA TRP A 80 -1.80 -5.37 -15.91
C TRP A 80 -1.26 -4.81 -17.22
N ALA A 81 -2.15 -4.53 -18.18
CA ALA A 81 -1.81 -3.98 -19.47
C ALA A 81 -1.07 -2.64 -19.35
N ASN A 82 -1.61 -1.72 -18.53
CA ASN A 82 -0.97 -0.43 -18.30
C ASN A 82 0.33 -0.59 -17.49
N GLY A 83 0.35 -1.46 -16.48
CA GLY A 83 1.53 -1.69 -15.66
C GLY A 83 2.71 -2.33 -16.40
N MET A 84 2.46 -3.19 -17.40
CA MET A 84 3.50 -3.92 -18.13
C MET A 84 3.97 -3.27 -19.42
N LYS A 85 3.30 -2.19 -19.90
CA LYS A 85 3.58 -1.56 -21.20
C LYS A 85 5.07 -1.27 -21.43
N TYR A 86 5.74 -0.69 -20.44
CA TYR A 86 7.16 -0.36 -20.53
C TYR A 86 8.07 -1.59 -20.57
N ASN A 87 7.71 -2.65 -19.84
CA ASN A 87 8.48 -3.90 -19.83
C ASN A 87 8.31 -4.70 -21.11
N ILE A 88 7.10 -4.73 -21.68
CA ILE A 88 6.85 -5.33 -22.99
C ILE A 88 7.69 -4.60 -24.04
N ASN A 89 7.69 -3.26 -24.02
CA ASN A 89 8.55 -2.46 -24.88
C ASN A 89 10.04 -2.80 -24.67
N PHE A 90 10.49 -2.98 -23.43
CA PHE A 90 11.88 -3.37 -23.16
C PHE A 90 12.24 -4.75 -23.74
N VAL A 91 11.38 -5.75 -23.57
CA VAL A 91 11.58 -7.09 -24.13
C VAL A 91 11.64 -7.02 -25.66
N LEU A 92 10.71 -6.29 -26.29
CA LEU A 92 10.67 -6.12 -27.74
C LEU A 92 11.92 -5.40 -28.28
N ASN A 93 12.35 -4.31 -27.62
CA ASN A 93 13.56 -3.59 -27.98
C ASN A 93 14.82 -4.47 -27.83
N SER A 94 14.91 -5.27 -26.76
CA SER A 94 16.05 -6.17 -26.51
C SER A 94 16.08 -7.32 -27.51
N LEU A 95 14.92 -7.89 -27.85
CA LEU A 95 14.79 -8.93 -28.86
C LEU A 95 15.21 -8.40 -30.23
N LEU A 96 14.76 -7.20 -30.57
CA LEU A 96 15.12 -6.56 -31.83
C LEU A 96 16.61 -6.23 -31.92
N LEU A 97 17.21 -5.77 -30.82
CA LEU A 97 18.66 -5.57 -30.73
C LEU A 97 19.42 -6.88 -30.95
N LEU A 98 18.97 -7.98 -30.34
CA LEU A 98 19.56 -9.30 -30.53
C LEU A 98 19.44 -9.78 -31.99
N LEU A 99 18.26 -9.65 -32.59
CA LEU A 99 18.04 -10.00 -34.00
C LEU A 99 18.93 -9.16 -34.91
N TYR A 100 19.08 -7.86 -34.64
CA TYR A 100 19.99 -7.00 -35.40
C TYR A 100 21.41 -7.54 -35.38
N TRP A 101 21.96 -7.87 -34.21
CA TRP A 101 23.31 -8.43 -34.09
C TRP A 101 23.48 -9.78 -34.81
N VAL A 102 22.47 -10.66 -34.73
CA VAL A 102 22.48 -11.96 -35.43
C VAL A 102 22.39 -11.80 -36.95
N PHE A 103 21.54 -10.91 -37.46
CA PHE A 103 21.37 -10.69 -38.90
C PHE A 103 22.51 -9.87 -39.55
N VAL A 104 23.29 -9.15 -38.75
CA VAL A 104 24.50 -8.43 -39.21
C VAL A 104 25.70 -9.36 -39.34
N GLU A 105 25.72 -10.48 -38.61
CA GLU A 105 26.78 -11.50 -38.61
C GLU A 105 27.24 -11.99 -40.00
N PRO A 106 26.35 -12.22 -41.00
CA PRO A 106 26.77 -12.73 -42.30
C PRO A 106 27.35 -11.66 -43.27
N LYS A 107 27.24 -10.36 -42.97
CA LYS A 107 27.41 -9.28 -43.96
C LYS A 107 28.73 -8.51 -43.88
N LEU A 108 29.61 -8.77 -42.91
CA LEU A 108 30.86 -8.03 -42.68
C LEU A 108 32.12 -8.91 -42.83
N GLU A 109 33.16 -8.35 -43.45
CA GLU A 109 34.41 -9.03 -43.81
C GLU A 109 35.18 -9.60 -42.60
N LYS A 110 35.77 -10.78 -42.81
CA LYS A 110 36.25 -11.71 -41.78
C LYS A 110 37.67 -11.37 -41.30
N THR A 111 37.81 -10.48 -40.32
CA THR A 111 39.02 -10.42 -39.46
C THR A 111 38.82 -11.17 -38.13
N PRO A 112 39.87 -11.79 -37.55
CA PRO A 112 39.74 -12.55 -36.30
C PRO A 112 39.34 -11.69 -35.09
N GLN A 113 39.70 -10.41 -35.09
CA GLN A 113 39.26 -9.45 -34.07
C GLN A 113 37.76 -9.14 -34.19
N HIS A 114 37.24 -8.99 -35.41
CA HIS A 114 35.82 -8.77 -35.66
C HIS A 114 34.95 -9.92 -35.11
N LYS A 115 35.38 -11.18 -35.29
CA LYS A 115 34.65 -12.34 -34.75
C LYS A 115 34.53 -12.32 -33.22
N LYS A 116 35.59 -11.90 -32.50
CA LYS A 116 35.54 -11.78 -31.02
C LYS A 116 34.57 -10.70 -30.57
N VAL A 117 34.56 -9.55 -31.25
CA VAL A 117 33.65 -8.43 -30.95
C VAL A 117 32.19 -8.82 -31.22
N MET A 118 31.93 -9.53 -32.33
CA MET A 118 30.57 -9.99 -32.66
C MET A 118 30.03 -10.99 -31.63
N VAL A 119 30.84 -11.99 -31.24
CA VAL A 119 30.45 -12.95 -30.20
C VAL A 119 30.18 -12.25 -28.87
N PHE A 120 31.04 -11.30 -28.48
CA PHE A 120 30.84 -10.47 -27.28
C PHE A 120 29.52 -9.68 -27.34
N GLY A 121 29.21 -9.08 -28.49
CA GLY A 121 27.95 -8.35 -28.73
C GLY A 121 26.72 -9.25 -28.60
N ILE A 122 26.75 -10.47 -29.16
CA ILE A 122 25.65 -11.45 -29.07
C ILE A 122 25.38 -11.83 -27.61
N TRP A 123 26.41 -12.19 -26.83
CA TRP A 123 26.26 -12.53 -25.41
C TRP A 123 25.75 -11.36 -24.57
N THR A 124 26.17 -10.14 -24.90
CA THR A 124 25.67 -8.92 -24.25
C THR A 124 24.19 -8.70 -24.55
N CYS A 125 23.77 -8.83 -25.82
CA CYS A 125 22.36 -8.72 -26.20
C CYS A 125 21.50 -9.82 -25.56
N LEU A 126 22.03 -11.05 -25.49
CA LEU A 126 21.35 -12.16 -24.83
C LEU A 126 21.17 -11.90 -23.34
N SER A 127 22.18 -11.36 -22.65
CA SER A 127 22.05 -10.97 -21.23
C SER A 127 21.01 -9.87 -21.01
N LEU A 128 20.93 -8.90 -21.93
CA LEU A 128 19.92 -7.84 -21.86
C LEU A 128 18.52 -8.38 -22.10
N LEU A 129 18.36 -9.34 -23.02
CA LEU A 129 17.08 -10.02 -23.25
C LEU A 129 16.62 -10.80 -22.02
N ILE A 130 17.52 -11.56 -21.39
CA ILE A 130 17.22 -12.28 -20.13
C ILE A 130 16.83 -11.30 -19.03
N CYS A 131 17.56 -10.19 -18.90
CA CYS A 131 17.21 -9.11 -17.97
C CYS A 131 15.81 -8.56 -18.22
N ALA A 132 15.46 -8.29 -19.49
CA ALA A 132 14.14 -7.79 -19.85
C ALA A 132 13.01 -8.74 -19.45
N PHE A 133 13.21 -10.05 -19.62
CA PHE A 133 12.26 -11.05 -19.15
C PHE A 133 12.18 -11.11 -17.62
N LEU A 134 13.30 -11.05 -16.90
CA LEU A 134 13.30 -11.00 -15.44
C LEU A 134 12.60 -9.74 -14.90
N TRP A 135 12.77 -8.60 -15.60
CA TRP A 135 12.09 -7.35 -15.26
C TRP A 135 10.58 -7.43 -15.47
N LEU A 136 10.15 -8.07 -16.57
CA LEU A 136 8.74 -8.36 -16.82
C LEU A 136 8.15 -9.24 -15.72
N ILE A 137 8.86 -10.30 -15.32
CA ILE A 137 8.44 -11.19 -14.22
C ILE A 137 8.36 -10.43 -12.89
N LYS A 138 9.34 -9.59 -12.57
CA LYS A 138 9.31 -8.75 -11.37
C LYS A 138 8.05 -7.90 -11.31
N THR A 139 7.78 -7.12 -12.36
CA THR A 139 6.63 -6.22 -12.36
C THR A 139 5.32 -7.01 -12.33
N CYS A 140 5.26 -8.17 -12.99
CA CYS A 140 4.17 -9.12 -12.89
C CYS A 140 3.90 -9.53 -11.43
N VAL A 141 4.93 -9.98 -10.69
CA VAL A 141 4.80 -10.36 -9.27
C VAL A 141 4.35 -9.19 -8.40
N ILE A 142 4.92 -8.00 -8.58
CA ILE A 142 4.58 -6.81 -7.79
C ILE A 142 3.14 -6.38 -8.04
N LEU A 143 2.69 -6.34 -9.30
CA LEU A 143 1.31 -6.00 -9.65
C LEU A 143 0.32 -7.05 -9.10
N SER A 144 0.64 -8.35 -9.20
CA SER A 144 -0.15 -9.43 -8.57
C SER A 144 -0.32 -9.21 -7.08
N TRP A 145 0.80 -8.95 -6.40
CA TRP A 145 0.82 -8.81 -4.95
C TRP A 145 0.08 -7.55 -4.50
N GLN A 146 0.31 -6.41 -5.16
CA GLN A 146 -0.40 -5.16 -4.88
C GLN A 146 -1.91 -5.32 -5.08
N ALA A 147 -2.32 -6.00 -6.16
CA ALA A 147 -3.73 -6.27 -6.42
C ALA A 147 -4.38 -7.11 -5.31
N GLY A 148 -3.74 -8.21 -4.92
CA GLY A 148 -4.26 -9.10 -3.88
C GLY A 148 -4.21 -8.51 -2.47
N SER A 149 -3.06 -7.97 -2.07
CA SER A 149 -2.79 -7.59 -0.68
C SER A 149 -3.29 -6.21 -0.31
N VAL A 150 -3.36 -5.27 -1.26
CA VAL A 150 -3.74 -3.88 -0.98
C VAL A 150 -5.17 -3.64 -1.42
N TYR A 151 -5.42 -3.72 -2.71
CA TYR A 151 -6.68 -3.28 -3.28
C TYR A 151 -7.82 -4.26 -3.02
N ASN A 152 -7.65 -5.58 -3.23
CA ASN A 152 -8.73 -6.53 -2.91
C ASN A 152 -9.08 -6.56 -1.42
N ARG A 153 -8.09 -6.33 -0.54
CA ARG A 153 -8.31 -6.23 0.91
C ARG A 153 -9.06 -4.95 1.31
N LEU A 154 -8.82 -3.87 0.57
CA LEU A 154 -9.40 -2.55 0.84
C LEU A 154 -10.59 -2.22 -0.07
N ASP A 155 -11.05 -3.14 -0.90
CA ASP A 155 -12.08 -2.90 -1.92
C ASP A 155 -13.35 -2.29 -1.31
N SER A 156 -13.92 -2.97 -0.31
CA SER A 156 -15.14 -2.50 0.35
C SER A 156 -14.99 -1.12 0.99
N LYS A 157 -13.79 -0.84 1.52
CA LYS A 157 -13.41 0.43 2.17
C LYS A 157 -13.25 1.55 1.14
N ILE A 158 -12.45 1.31 0.10
CA ILE A 158 -12.28 2.24 -1.03
C ILE A 158 -13.63 2.60 -1.65
N LEU A 159 -14.58 1.66 -1.72
CA LEU A 159 -15.93 1.93 -2.21
C LEU A 159 -16.78 2.78 -1.25
N SER A 160 -16.82 2.45 0.04
CA SER A 160 -17.60 3.21 1.02
C SER A 160 -17.04 4.62 1.23
N GLU A 161 -15.74 4.72 1.50
CA GLU A 161 -15.06 5.99 1.71
C GLU A 161 -14.90 6.77 0.40
N GLY A 162 -14.90 6.10 -0.77
CA GLY A 162 -14.77 6.76 -2.08
C GLY A 162 -15.93 7.71 -2.35
N ARG A 163 -17.15 7.28 -2.03
CA ARG A 163 -18.35 8.13 -2.10
C ARG A 163 -18.24 9.33 -1.17
N GLN A 164 -17.75 9.12 0.06
CA GLN A 164 -17.53 10.21 1.01
C GLN A 164 -16.50 11.22 0.48
N LEU A 165 -15.37 10.74 -0.04
CA LEU A 165 -14.33 11.60 -0.62
C LEU A 165 -14.84 12.40 -1.81
N TYR A 166 -15.72 11.82 -2.64
CA TYR A 166 -16.35 12.52 -3.75
C TYR A 166 -17.19 13.70 -3.26
N PHE A 167 -18.07 13.51 -2.28
CA PHE A 167 -18.87 14.61 -1.72
C PHE A 167 -18.01 15.64 -1.01
N LEU A 168 -16.99 15.19 -0.26
CA LEU A 168 -16.04 16.08 0.40
C LEU A 168 -15.26 16.93 -0.62
N GLY A 169 -14.88 16.36 -1.76
CA GLY A 169 -14.24 17.05 -2.87
C GLY A 169 -15.14 18.07 -3.56
N ILE A 170 -16.44 17.77 -3.71
CA ILE A 170 -17.43 18.73 -4.24
C ILE A 170 -17.59 19.91 -3.28
N ILE A 171 -17.83 19.64 -2.00
CA ILE A 171 -18.08 20.66 -0.98
C ILE A 171 -16.80 21.51 -0.75
N GLY A 172 -15.63 20.87 -0.77
CA GLY A 172 -14.33 21.52 -0.59
C GLY A 172 -13.76 22.19 -1.84
N CYS A 173 -14.39 22.06 -3.02
CA CYS A 173 -13.79 22.38 -4.32
C CYS A 173 -13.28 23.83 -4.46
N GLN A 174 -13.83 24.79 -3.70
CA GLN A 174 -13.43 26.20 -3.76
C GLN A 174 -12.07 26.51 -3.12
N LYS A 175 -11.67 25.77 -2.08
CA LYS A 175 -10.39 25.97 -1.34
C LYS A 175 -9.48 24.75 -1.35
N PHE A 176 -10.09 23.57 -1.42
CA PHE A 176 -9.45 22.27 -1.35
C PHE A 176 -9.91 21.42 -2.54
N ASP A 177 -9.53 21.82 -3.77
CA ASP A 177 -9.78 21.00 -4.96
C ASP A 177 -8.99 19.69 -4.86
N ILE A 178 -9.69 18.63 -4.43
CA ILE A 178 -9.17 17.26 -4.31
C ILE A 178 -9.24 16.53 -5.66
N PHE A 179 -9.95 17.07 -6.65
CA PHE A 179 -10.11 16.44 -7.96
C PHE A 179 -8.98 16.73 -8.94
N ASN A 180 -7.97 17.50 -8.52
CA ASN A 180 -6.81 17.83 -9.34
C ASN A 180 -5.85 16.63 -9.44
N LEU A 181 -6.25 15.61 -10.19
CA LEU A 181 -5.41 14.46 -10.55
C LEU A 181 -4.67 14.80 -11.86
N LEU A 182 -3.35 14.54 -11.86
CA LEU A 182 -2.37 14.84 -12.93
C LEU A 182 -2.95 14.76 -14.35
N TYR A 183 -2.98 15.90 -15.05
CA TYR A 183 -3.53 16.07 -16.39
C TYR A 183 -2.66 15.46 -17.52
N TYR A 184 -1.60 14.70 -17.23
CA TYR A 184 -0.47 14.58 -18.16
C TYR A 184 -0.20 13.23 -18.86
N ASP A 185 -1.12 12.26 -18.85
CA ASP A 185 -0.89 10.99 -19.57
C ASP A 185 -1.68 10.80 -20.87
N HIS A 186 -2.50 11.78 -21.30
CA HIS A 186 -3.42 11.58 -22.44
C HIS A 186 -3.38 12.58 -23.60
N TYR A 187 -2.52 13.60 -23.59
CA TYR A 187 -2.35 14.51 -24.74
C TYR A 187 -0.97 14.34 -25.40
N GLU A 188 -0.84 13.27 -26.19
CA GLU A 188 0.08 13.23 -27.34
C GLU A 188 -0.70 12.73 -28.56
N TYR A 189 -1.84 13.38 -28.81
CA TYR A 189 -2.56 13.34 -30.07
C TYR A 189 -3.07 14.76 -30.33
N ASP A 190 -2.92 15.20 -31.56
CA ASP A 190 -3.17 16.55 -32.09
C ASP A 190 -2.13 17.63 -31.76
N THR A 191 -1.03 17.60 -32.51
CA THR A 191 -0.46 18.82 -33.11
C THR A 191 0.09 18.48 -34.48
N SER A 192 -0.81 18.14 -35.40
CA SER A 192 -0.61 18.43 -36.82
C SER A 192 -1.33 19.72 -37.14
N CYS A 193 -0.59 20.66 -37.75
CA CYS A 193 -1.06 21.85 -38.45
C CYS A 193 -1.50 23.03 -37.56
N THR A 194 -0.59 23.99 -37.37
CA THR A 194 -0.75 25.32 -37.97
C THR A 194 0.58 26.07 -37.89
N GLU A 195 1.24 26.19 -39.04
CA GLU A 195 2.22 27.24 -39.27
C GLU A 195 1.52 28.60 -39.17
N ASN A 196 2.08 29.53 -38.43
CA ASN A 196 2.36 30.88 -38.96
C ASN A 196 3.15 31.75 -37.97
N SER A 197 4.35 32.17 -38.43
CA SER A 197 5.03 33.47 -38.21
C SER A 197 5.27 33.96 -36.76
N ARG A 198 6.39 34.58 -36.37
CA ARG A 198 7.49 35.25 -37.08
C ARG A 198 8.63 35.52 -36.07
N GLN A 199 9.86 35.43 -36.58
CA GLN A 199 11.07 36.17 -36.18
C GLN A 199 11.68 36.04 -34.76
N GLY A 200 12.94 35.59 -34.76
CA GLY A 200 13.99 36.36 -34.07
C GLY A 200 15.07 35.53 -33.35
N GLY A 201 16.24 35.39 -33.97
CA GLY A 201 17.50 35.37 -33.21
C GLY A 201 18.22 34.03 -33.03
N LYS A 202 19.16 33.78 -33.94
CA LYS A 202 20.34 32.89 -33.81
C LYS A 202 20.85 32.73 -32.36
N TRP A 203 20.76 31.52 -31.82
CA TRP A 203 21.84 30.87 -31.05
C TRP A 203 21.88 29.39 -31.46
N THR A 204 22.77 29.09 -32.40
CA THR A 204 22.95 27.76 -32.96
C THR A 204 24.02 26.98 -32.19
N LYS A 205 23.85 25.65 -32.19
CA LYS A 205 24.92 24.63 -32.13
C LYS A 205 25.67 24.44 -30.80
N TRP A 206 25.01 23.92 -29.77
CA TRP A 206 25.69 23.09 -28.73
C TRP A 206 24.76 22.06 -28.02
N PHE A 207 23.57 21.76 -28.56
CA PHE A 207 22.48 21.10 -27.79
C PHE A 207 22.08 19.67 -28.20
N SER A 208 22.83 18.93 -29.03
CA SER A 208 22.37 17.59 -29.47
C SER A 208 22.88 16.39 -28.66
N LEU A 209 24.05 16.44 -28.01
CA LEU A 209 24.55 15.27 -27.25
C LEU A 209 24.01 15.17 -25.82
N LYS A 210 23.76 16.29 -25.14
CA LYS A 210 23.26 16.31 -23.76
C LYS A 210 21.79 15.85 -23.67
N ARG A 211 21.01 16.06 -24.73
CA ARG A 211 19.58 15.68 -24.80
C ARG A 211 19.37 14.17 -25.01
N LEU A 212 20.27 13.52 -25.74
CA LEU A 212 20.25 12.06 -25.93
C LEU A 212 20.75 11.31 -24.68
N ASN A 213 21.81 11.80 -24.03
CA ASN A 213 22.26 11.22 -22.77
C ASN A 213 21.21 11.40 -21.66
N ASN A 214 20.57 12.58 -21.60
CA ASN A 214 19.46 12.80 -20.67
C ASN A 214 18.24 11.95 -21.02
N SER A 215 17.88 11.73 -22.29
CA SER A 215 16.75 10.88 -22.65
C SER A 215 17.02 9.39 -22.42
N PHE A 216 18.23 8.91 -22.68
CA PHE A 216 18.62 7.53 -22.39
C PHE A 216 18.72 7.29 -20.88
N MET A 217 19.38 8.17 -20.14
CA MET A 217 19.45 8.08 -18.66
C MET A 217 18.08 8.30 -18.02
N PHE A 218 17.22 9.15 -18.57
CA PHE A 218 15.84 9.36 -18.10
C PHE A 218 14.97 8.15 -18.40
N ASN A 219 15.04 7.58 -19.59
CA ASN A 219 14.33 6.33 -19.92
C ASN A 219 14.86 5.16 -19.10
N LEU A 220 16.19 5.05 -18.91
CA LEU A 220 16.81 4.05 -18.05
C LEU A 220 16.39 4.24 -16.59
N ASN A 221 16.25 5.48 -16.11
CA ASN A 221 15.78 5.79 -14.76
C ASN A 221 14.27 5.48 -14.59
N LEU A 222 13.41 5.87 -15.55
CA LEU A 222 12.00 5.47 -15.63
C LEU A 222 11.80 3.95 -15.71
N MET A 223 12.75 3.26 -16.31
CA MET A 223 12.76 1.81 -16.54
C MET A 223 13.28 1.04 -15.32
N LEU A 224 14.28 1.58 -14.62
CA LEU A 224 14.85 1.02 -13.39
C LEU A 224 14.00 1.36 -12.15
N PHE A 225 13.30 2.50 -12.16
CA PHE A 225 12.51 3.07 -11.07
C PHE A 225 11.18 3.67 -11.59
N PRO A 226 10.24 2.85 -12.09
CA PRO A 226 8.95 3.32 -12.63
C PRO A 226 8.06 4.00 -11.58
N THR A 227 8.38 3.83 -10.29
CA THR A 227 7.68 4.43 -9.15
C THR A 227 8.04 5.91 -8.94
N GLU A 228 9.27 6.34 -9.23
CA GLU A 228 9.69 7.75 -9.07
C GLU A 228 9.13 8.68 -10.16
N ALA A 229 8.96 8.16 -11.38
CA ALA A 229 8.33 8.91 -12.47
C ALA A 229 6.87 9.29 -12.20
N ARG A 230 6.20 8.55 -11.31
CA ARG A 230 4.83 8.84 -10.88
C ARG A 230 4.73 10.07 -9.96
N PHE A 231 5.86 10.55 -9.41
CA PHE A 231 5.89 11.61 -8.39
C PHE A 231 6.75 12.83 -8.73
N LEU A 232 7.71 12.74 -9.66
CA LEU A 232 8.55 13.90 -10.03
C LEU A 232 7.78 15.04 -10.72
N ASN A 233 6.55 14.81 -11.16
CA ASN A 233 5.65 15.86 -11.68
C ASN A 233 4.75 16.49 -10.61
N VAL A 234 4.89 16.12 -9.33
CA VAL A 234 4.06 16.66 -8.22
C VAL A 234 4.65 17.94 -7.61
N SER A 235 5.91 18.30 -7.91
CA SER A 235 6.53 19.55 -7.42
C SER A 235 6.60 20.68 -8.46
N GLY A 236 5.87 20.57 -9.57
CA GLY A 236 5.82 21.59 -10.62
C GLY A 236 4.68 22.58 -10.41
N ASP A 237 4.97 23.63 -9.65
CA ASP A 237 4.33 24.95 -9.71
C ASP A 237 2.82 25.06 -9.41
N SER A 238 2.49 25.20 -8.13
CA SER A 238 1.18 25.62 -7.62
C SER A 238 0.94 27.14 -7.75
N ARG A 239 1.46 27.78 -8.82
CA ARG A 239 1.49 29.25 -8.93
C ARG A 239 0.88 29.83 -10.21
N PHE A 240 0.06 29.05 -10.90
CA PHE A 240 -0.84 29.53 -11.94
C PHE A 240 -2.22 28.97 -11.64
N ASP A 241 -3.08 29.78 -11.02
CA ASP A 241 -4.55 29.69 -11.06
C ASP A 241 -5.12 30.80 -10.17
N ARG A 242 -4.82 32.04 -10.54
CA ARG A 242 -5.73 33.16 -10.38
C ARG A 242 -5.68 33.88 -11.72
N ASP A 243 -6.84 34.15 -12.29
CA ASP A 243 -7.04 34.92 -13.52
C ASP A 243 -7.06 34.06 -14.82
N ASP A 244 -8.10 33.24 -14.99
CA ASP A 244 -8.73 32.96 -16.30
C ASP A 244 -10.01 32.11 -16.16
N GLU A 245 -11.06 32.65 -15.52
CA GLU A 245 -12.40 32.05 -15.57
C GLU A 245 -13.13 32.38 -16.89
N GLY A 246 -12.76 31.68 -17.96
CA GLY A 246 -13.52 31.62 -19.21
C GLY A 246 -14.42 30.38 -19.34
N GLN A 247 -15.20 30.28 -20.43
CA GLN A 247 -16.06 29.11 -20.75
C GLN A 247 -15.32 27.75 -20.72
N ASN A 248 -13.99 27.74 -20.92
CA ASN A 248 -13.16 26.54 -20.85
C ASN A 248 -12.96 26.02 -19.41
N GLY A 249 -12.95 26.88 -18.39
CA GLY A 249 -12.79 26.49 -16.98
C GLY A 249 -13.99 25.68 -16.45
N LYS A 250 -15.22 26.10 -16.81
CA LYS A 250 -16.45 25.37 -16.45
C LYS A 250 -16.53 23.98 -17.09
N LYS A 251 -16.11 23.86 -18.36
CA LYS A 251 -16.04 22.56 -19.06
C LYS A 251 -15.00 21.62 -18.42
N LEU A 252 -13.83 22.15 -18.07
CA LEU A 252 -12.75 21.40 -17.42
C LEU A 252 -13.14 20.91 -16.01
N SER A 253 -13.78 21.77 -15.21
CA SER A 253 -14.32 21.41 -13.89
C SER A 253 -15.39 20.32 -13.98
N GLN A 254 -16.31 20.40 -14.95
CA GLN A 254 -17.31 19.35 -15.18
C GLN A 254 -16.69 18.02 -15.63
N GLN A 255 -15.62 18.05 -16.44
CA GLN A 255 -14.88 16.84 -16.82
C GLN A 255 -14.16 16.20 -15.63
N LYS A 256 -13.53 17.01 -14.75
CA LYS A 256 -12.92 16.54 -13.49
C LYS A 256 -13.95 15.84 -12.61
N LYS A 257 -15.13 16.46 -12.39
CA LYS A 257 -16.24 15.88 -11.60
C LYS A 257 -16.73 14.55 -12.19
N LYS A 258 -16.96 14.48 -13.50
CA LYS A 258 -17.39 13.25 -14.19
C LYS A 258 -16.36 12.11 -14.06
N ARG A 259 -15.07 12.42 -14.15
CA ARG A 259 -13.99 11.44 -14.00
C ARG A 259 -13.86 10.95 -12.57
N ALA A 260 -13.89 11.86 -11.59
CA ALA A 260 -13.85 11.51 -10.17
C ALA A 260 -15.04 10.62 -9.79
N LYS A 261 -16.25 10.97 -10.25
CA LYS A 261 -17.46 10.16 -10.06
C LYS A 261 -17.28 8.74 -10.60
N LYS A 262 -16.74 8.59 -11.81
CA LYS A 262 -16.51 7.27 -12.43
C LYS A 262 -15.66 6.35 -11.54
N PHE A 263 -14.60 6.87 -10.94
CA PHE A 263 -13.65 6.06 -10.19
C PHE A 263 -14.02 5.89 -8.72
N LEU A 264 -14.59 6.91 -8.08
CA LEU A 264 -14.89 6.92 -6.65
C LEU A 264 -16.26 6.29 -6.30
N TRP A 265 -17.22 6.31 -7.23
CA TRP A 265 -18.59 5.87 -6.94
C TRP A 265 -18.80 4.37 -7.13
N SER A 266 -18.18 3.79 -8.16
CA SER A 266 -18.33 2.36 -8.48
C SER A 266 -17.14 1.82 -9.29
N PRO A 267 -15.95 1.69 -8.68
CA PRO A 267 -14.84 0.99 -9.33
C PRO A 267 -15.25 -0.45 -9.64
N THR A 268 -15.40 -0.77 -10.92
CA THR A 268 -15.81 -2.12 -11.37
C THR A 268 -14.61 -2.97 -11.74
N MET A 269 -13.55 -2.33 -12.24
CA MET A 269 -12.28 -2.96 -12.60
C MET A 269 -11.20 -2.60 -11.58
N MET A 270 -10.18 -3.45 -11.52
CA MET A 270 -8.98 -3.25 -10.70
C MET A 270 -8.29 -1.92 -10.98
N TYR A 271 -8.30 -1.52 -12.25
CA TYR A 271 -7.77 -0.24 -12.69
C TYR A 271 -8.54 0.94 -12.07
N ASP A 272 -9.87 0.83 -11.96
CA ASP A 272 -10.69 1.87 -11.34
C ASP A 272 -10.39 1.98 -9.85
N MET A 273 -10.14 0.85 -9.16
CA MET A 273 -9.71 0.84 -7.76
C MET A 273 -8.34 1.51 -7.56
N GLN A 274 -7.39 1.26 -8.48
CA GLN A 274 -6.10 1.96 -8.45
C GLN A 274 -6.31 3.48 -8.59
N GLN A 275 -7.13 3.90 -9.55
CA GLN A 275 -7.42 5.32 -9.77
C GLN A 275 -8.11 5.95 -8.55
N ALA A 276 -9.08 5.26 -7.94
CA ALA A 276 -9.71 5.69 -6.70
C ALA A 276 -8.67 5.87 -5.58
N ALA A 277 -7.75 4.92 -5.41
CA ALA A 277 -6.67 5.04 -4.43
C ALA A 277 -5.73 6.22 -4.71
N GLU A 278 -5.47 6.56 -5.98
CA GLU A 278 -4.69 7.74 -6.37
C GLU A 278 -5.41 9.05 -5.98
N TYR A 279 -6.74 9.12 -6.06
CA TYR A 279 -7.52 10.24 -5.49
C TYR A 279 -7.30 10.37 -3.98
N PHE A 280 -7.36 9.28 -3.21
CA PHE A 280 -7.10 9.32 -1.76
C PHE A 280 -5.68 9.79 -1.42
N LEU A 281 -4.67 9.32 -2.16
CA LEU A 281 -3.28 9.72 -1.94
C LEU A 281 -3.06 11.21 -2.25
N THR A 282 -3.71 11.72 -3.29
CA THR A 282 -3.67 13.15 -3.65
C THR A 282 -4.42 13.99 -2.61
N ALA A 283 -5.57 13.49 -2.14
CA ALA A 283 -6.38 14.12 -1.10
C ALA A 283 -5.66 14.21 0.24
N LYS A 284 -4.77 13.25 0.56
CA LYS A 284 -4.09 13.13 1.87
C LYS A 284 -3.50 14.45 2.35
N PHE A 285 -2.80 15.19 1.49
CA PHE A 285 -2.17 16.45 1.88
C PHE A 285 -3.21 17.51 2.29
N LYS A 286 -4.29 17.64 1.50
CA LYS A 286 -5.40 18.57 1.76
C LYS A 286 -6.22 18.17 2.98
N LEU A 287 -6.49 16.88 3.14
CA LEU A 287 -7.20 16.31 4.29
C LEU A 287 -6.39 16.39 5.58
N SER A 288 -5.06 16.49 5.52
CA SER A 288 -4.22 16.57 6.72
C SER A 288 -4.20 17.97 7.33
N GLU A 289 -4.81 18.98 6.68
CA GLU A 289 -4.90 20.33 7.24
C GLU A 289 -5.85 20.37 8.43
N GLU A 290 -5.34 20.81 9.59
CA GLU A 290 -6.06 20.80 10.88
C GLU A 290 -7.39 21.56 10.85
N LYS A 291 -7.51 22.58 9.99
CA LYS A 291 -8.70 23.43 9.84
C LYS A 291 -9.60 23.05 8.66
N TYR A 292 -9.37 21.93 7.99
CA TYR A 292 -10.08 21.52 6.77
C TYR A 292 -11.61 21.64 6.91
N THR A 293 -12.18 20.99 7.92
CA THR A 293 -13.64 20.96 8.14
C THR A 293 -14.18 22.34 8.54
N SER A 294 -13.49 23.05 9.44
CA SER A 294 -13.92 24.38 9.90
C SER A 294 -13.90 25.44 8.79
N VAL A 295 -12.91 25.40 7.90
CA VAL A 295 -12.78 26.38 6.81
C VAL A 295 -13.88 26.22 5.78
N ILE A 296 -14.28 24.98 5.49
CA ILE A 296 -15.35 24.69 4.56
C ILE A 296 -16.72 25.06 5.15
N LEU A 297 -16.97 24.72 6.42
CA LEU A 297 -18.22 25.07 7.09
C LEU A 297 -18.42 26.60 7.18
N ASP A 298 -17.37 27.35 7.56
CA ASP A 298 -17.42 28.82 7.61
C ASP A 298 -17.67 29.45 6.22
N GLU A 299 -17.14 28.85 5.15
CA GLU A 299 -17.39 29.32 3.78
C GLU A 299 -18.83 29.09 3.34
N LEU A 300 -19.37 27.90 3.62
CA LEU A 300 -20.76 27.56 3.31
C LEU A 300 -21.74 28.45 4.09
N GLU A 301 -21.48 28.69 5.38
CA GLU A 301 -22.27 29.61 6.21
C GLU A 301 -22.22 31.05 5.68
N ARG A 302 -21.03 31.52 5.26
CA ARG A 302 -20.87 32.85 4.65
C ARG A 302 -21.71 32.97 3.36
N TYR A 303 -21.61 31.98 2.46
CA TYR A 303 -22.36 32.01 1.21
C TYR A 303 -23.88 31.98 1.40
N SER A 304 -24.38 31.14 2.31
CA SER A 304 -25.79 31.05 2.66
C SER A 304 -26.33 32.37 3.25
N ARG A 305 -25.52 33.05 4.06
CA ARG A 305 -25.85 34.37 4.61
C ARG A 305 -25.93 35.45 3.53
N ASP A 306 -24.97 35.46 2.61
CA ASP A 306 -24.90 36.46 1.52
C ASP A 306 -26.07 36.33 0.53
N HIS A 307 -26.57 35.11 0.31
CA HIS A 307 -27.65 34.83 -0.64
C HIS A 307 -29.02 34.64 0.02
N ASN A 308 -29.11 34.84 1.34
CA ASN A 308 -30.32 34.67 2.14
C ASN A 308 -31.05 33.32 1.89
N MET A 309 -30.26 32.24 1.84
CA MET A 309 -30.69 30.90 1.47
C MET A 309 -30.29 29.88 2.54
N SER A 310 -31.09 28.82 2.72
CA SER A 310 -30.76 27.73 3.64
C SER A 310 -29.43 27.06 3.24
N MET A 311 -28.67 26.58 4.23
CA MET A 311 -27.49 25.75 4.01
C MET A 311 -27.81 24.50 3.17
N GLU A 312 -29.02 23.95 3.35
CA GLU A 312 -29.50 22.79 2.61
C GLU A 312 -29.72 23.10 1.13
N ASP A 313 -30.34 24.23 0.81
CA ASP A 313 -30.59 24.68 -0.55
C ASP A 313 -29.26 25.02 -1.27
N ASN A 314 -28.32 25.64 -0.56
CA ASN A 314 -26.96 25.92 -1.06
C ASN A 314 -26.25 24.63 -1.49
N LEU A 315 -26.23 23.63 -0.62
CA LEU A 315 -25.61 22.33 -0.91
C LEU A 315 -26.35 21.58 -2.02
N THR A 316 -27.68 21.69 -2.08
CA THR A 316 -28.48 21.09 -3.16
C THR A 316 -28.09 21.66 -4.53
N GLN A 317 -27.89 22.99 -4.61
CA GLN A 317 -27.42 23.66 -5.83
C GLN A 317 -25.99 23.24 -6.22
N LEU A 318 -25.10 23.09 -5.22
CA LEU A 318 -23.68 22.79 -5.43
C LEU A 318 -23.42 21.32 -5.79
N ILE A 319 -24.14 20.38 -5.16
CA ILE A 319 -24.06 18.95 -5.45
C ILE A 319 -24.85 18.60 -6.72
N GLY A 320 -26.01 19.23 -6.91
CA GLY A 320 -26.96 18.99 -7.98
C GLY A 320 -28.06 17.99 -7.56
N GLU A 321 -29.29 18.23 -8.00
CA GLU A 321 -30.50 17.49 -7.57
C GLU A 321 -30.37 15.97 -7.70
N HIS A 322 -29.74 15.47 -8.75
CA HIS A 322 -29.58 14.04 -8.97
C HIS A 322 -28.62 13.36 -7.99
N GLU A 323 -27.63 14.06 -7.45
CA GLU A 323 -26.63 13.50 -6.52
C GLU A 323 -26.97 13.81 -5.05
N TRP A 324 -27.95 14.68 -4.84
CA TRP A 324 -28.40 15.11 -3.51
C TRP A 324 -29.05 13.96 -2.72
N VAL A 325 -29.85 13.11 -3.37
CA VAL A 325 -30.50 11.96 -2.73
C VAL A 325 -29.45 11.00 -2.15
N ASP A 326 -28.40 10.70 -2.93
CA ASP A 326 -27.29 9.83 -2.50
C ASP A 326 -26.44 10.45 -1.38
N PHE A 327 -26.39 11.78 -1.31
CA PHE A 327 -25.74 12.51 -0.21
C PHE A 327 -26.59 12.46 1.07
N GLN A 328 -27.90 12.70 0.96
CA GLN A 328 -28.81 12.65 2.10
C GLN A 328 -28.81 11.28 2.78
N ASP A 329 -28.67 10.19 2.02
CA ASP A 329 -28.57 8.82 2.55
C ASP A 329 -27.32 8.58 3.41
N GLN A 330 -26.26 9.39 3.26
CA GLN A 330 -25.05 9.29 4.06
C GLN A 330 -25.11 10.11 5.36
N LEU A 331 -26.03 11.08 5.46
CA LEU A 331 -26.17 11.89 6.67
C LEU A 331 -26.72 11.03 7.82
N PRO A 332 -26.32 11.29 9.07
CA PRO A 332 -26.95 10.70 10.25
C PRO A 332 -28.47 10.89 10.20
N LYS A 333 -29.24 9.86 10.55
CA LYS A 333 -30.72 9.89 10.51
C LYS A 333 -31.35 10.48 11.78
N ASP A 334 -30.54 11.13 12.60
CA ASP A 334 -30.91 11.67 13.89
C ASP A 334 -31.84 12.89 13.72
N ASN A 335 -32.72 13.15 14.69
CA ASN A 335 -33.64 14.31 14.68
C ASN A 335 -32.92 15.66 14.93
N LEU A 336 -31.61 15.75 14.72
CA LEU A 336 -30.83 16.98 14.89
C LEU A 336 -31.04 17.97 13.73
N ALA A 337 -30.76 19.24 14.00
CA ALA A 337 -30.70 20.28 12.97
C ALA A 337 -29.73 19.89 11.84
N PHE A 338 -30.08 20.26 10.60
CA PHE A 338 -29.32 19.89 9.39
C PHE A 338 -27.84 20.27 9.49
N GLU A 339 -27.52 21.47 10.00
CA GLU A 339 -26.15 21.95 10.18
C GLU A 339 -25.33 21.03 11.09
N THR A 340 -25.92 20.53 12.18
CA THR A 340 -25.22 19.64 13.10
C THR A 340 -25.05 18.24 12.51
N ARG A 341 -26.04 17.76 11.75
CA ARG A 341 -25.94 16.50 11.00
C ARG A 341 -24.84 16.58 9.94
N LEU A 342 -24.77 17.69 9.21
CA LEU A 342 -23.74 17.98 8.22
C LEU A 342 -22.35 18.04 8.87
N LYS A 343 -22.19 18.79 9.97
CA LYS A 343 -20.93 18.88 10.70
C LYS A 343 -20.46 17.51 11.18
N THR A 344 -21.36 16.75 11.80
CA THR A 344 -21.05 15.39 12.31
C THR A 344 -20.65 14.44 11.19
N TRP A 345 -21.40 14.46 10.08
CA TRP A 345 -21.07 13.71 8.87
C TRP A 345 -19.70 14.10 8.32
N MET A 346 -19.43 15.39 8.21
CA MET A 346 -18.20 15.90 7.61
C MET A 346 -16.97 15.54 8.44
N GLU A 347 -17.06 15.64 9.78
CA GLU A 347 -15.99 15.20 10.68
C GLU A 347 -15.75 13.69 10.59
N MET A 348 -16.81 12.89 10.52
CA MET A 348 -16.72 11.43 10.35
C MET A 348 -16.11 11.06 8.99
N ALA A 349 -16.63 11.61 7.90
CA ALA A 349 -16.16 11.39 6.53
C ALA A 349 -14.69 11.82 6.36
N HIS A 350 -14.31 12.99 6.89
CA HIS A 350 -12.93 13.46 6.90
C HIS A 350 -12.01 12.45 7.60
N LYS A 351 -12.35 12.01 8.83
CA LYS A 351 -11.53 11.07 9.61
C LYS A 351 -11.38 9.72 8.89
N GLN A 352 -12.46 9.20 8.31
CA GLN A 352 -12.47 7.93 7.57
C GLN A 352 -11.63 8.03 6.30
N CYS A 353 -11.81 9.08 5.50
CA CYS A 353 -11.01 9.33 4.29
C CYS A 353 -9.52 9.51 4.61
N LEU A 354 -9.18 10.26 5.67
CA LEU A 354 -7.80 10.47 6.09
C LEU A 354 -7.15 9.17 6.59
N PHE A 355 -7.89 8.36 7.37
CA PHE A 355 -7.41 7.05 7.81
C PHE A 355 -7.13 6.11 6.63
N LEU A 356 -8.04 6.05 5.66
CA LEU A 356 -7.85 5.24 4.46
C LEU A 356 -6.67 5.75 3.62
N ALA A 357 -6.55 7.07 3.43
CA ALA A 357 -5.44 7.67 2.71
C ALA A 357 -4.07 7.38 3.37
N ASN A 358 -3.99 7.40 4.70
CA ASN A 358 -2.80 7.00 5.43
C ASN A 358 -2.49 5.50 5.30
N THR A 359 -3.52 4.65 5.31
CA THR A 359 -3.38 3.20 5.08
C THR A 359 -2.89 2.91 3.66
N LEU A 360 -3.42 3.60 2.64
CA LEU A 360 -2.98 3.47 1.26
C LEU A 360 -1.56 4.03 1.05
N SER A 361 -1.21 5.14 1.71
CA SER A 361 0.14 5.73 1.66
C SER A 361 1.18 4.76 2.19
N SER A 362 0.95 4.21 3.39
CA SER A 362 1.88 3.24 3.98
C SER A 362 1.99 1.96 3.13
N ALA A 363 0.88 1.46 2.58
CA ALA A 363 0.92 0.34 1.66
C ALA A 363 1.72 0.66 0.38
N LYS A 364 1.56 1.86 -0.18
CA LYS A 364 2.30 2.32 -1.37
C LYS A 364 3.79 2.46 -1.09
N GLU A 365 4.17 3.04 0.04
CA GLU A 365 5.57 3.15 0.47
C GLU A 365 6.24 1.78 0.58
N VAL A 366 5.53 0.78 1.11
CA VAL A 366 6.03 -0.60 1.17
C VAL A 366 6.21 -1.21 -0.23
N VAL A 367 5.24 -1.01 -1.13
CA VAL A 367 5.32 -1.47 -2.53
C VAL A 367 6.51 -0.82 -3.22
N ASP A 368 6.69 0.50 -3.08
CA ASP A 368 7.79 1.25 -3.69
C ASP A 368 9.15 0.82 -3.12
N CYS A 369 9.21 0.54 -1.82
CA CYS A 369 10.41 0.00 -1.18
C CYS A 369 10.78 -1.39 -1.72
N LEU A 370 9.82 -2.30 -1.83
CA LEU A 370 10.03 -3.64 -2.40
C LEU A 370 10.43 -3.58 -3.87
N ASP A 371 9.79 -2.72 -4.66
CA ASP A 371 10.15 -2.48 -6.05
C ASP A 371 11.60 -2.02 -6.19
N LYS A 372 12.04 -1.06 -5.34
CA LYS A 372 13.42 -0.57 -5.31
C LYS A 372 14.42 -1.67 -4.93
N ILE A 373 14.14 -2.45 -3.89
CA ILE A 373 15.03 -3.55 -3.45
C ILE A 373 15.17 -4.62 -4.54
N ILE A 374 14.05 -5.08 -5.09
CA ILE A 374 14.06 -6.12 -6.14
C ILE A 374 14.69 -5.58 -7.43
N SER A 375 14.47 -4.31 -7.79
CA SER A 375 15.18 -3.64 -8.90
C SER A 375 16.69 -3.73 -8.71
N TRP A 376 17.18 -3.34 -7.54
CA TRP A 376 18.61 -3.31 -7.28
C TRP A 376 19.24 -4.71 -7.34
N LEU A 377 18.56 -5.71 -6.78
CA LEU A 377 18.97 -7.12 -6.88
C LEU A 377 19.00 -7.63 -8.32
N LEU A 378 18.01 -7.27 -9.15
CA LEU A 378 17.98 -7.68 -10.55
C LEU A 378 19.05 -7.01 -11.40
N VAL A 379 19.32 -5.72 -11.20
CA VAL A 379 20.43 -5.02 -11.87
C VAL A 379 21.75 -5.69 -11.52
N PHE A 380 21.95 -5.95 -10.23
CA PHE A 380 23.16 -6.59 -9.73
C PHE A 380 23.33 -8.03 -10.26
N GLY A 381 22.26 -8.84 -10.22
CA GLY A 381 22.27 -10.20 -10.78
C GLY A 381 22.49 -10.22 -12.30
N THR A 382 21.88 -9.27 -13.02
CA THR A 382 22.09 -9.10 -14.46
C THR A 382 23.54 -8.74 -14.77
N PHE A 383 24.15 -7.87 -13.97
CA PHE A 383 25.56 -7.50 -14.13
C PHE A 383 26.49 -8.71 -13.95
N ILE A 384 26.27 -9.53 -12.92
CA ILE A 384 27.02 -10.77 -12.72
C ILE A 384 26.82 -11.73 -13.89
N MET A 385 25.57 -11.94 -14.31
CA MET A 385 25.25 -12.83 -15.43
C MET A 385 25.89 -12.35 -16.74
N TRP A 386 25.92 -11.04 -17.00
CA TRP A 386 26.61 -10.46 -18.14
C TRP A 386 28.13 -10.71 -18.10
N LEU A 387 28.78 -10.55 -16.94
CA LEU A 387 30.21 -10.87 -16.77
C LEU A 387 30.51 -12.35 -17.07
N LEU A 388 29.62 -13.26 -16.64
CA LEU A 388 29.75 -14.69 -16.87
C LEU A 388 29.59 -15.03 -18.36
N LEU A 389 28.54 -14.52 -19.02
CA LEU A 389 28.25 -14.82 -20.43
C LEU A 389 29.29 -14.23 -21.39
N THR A 390 29.84 -13.06 -21.08
CA THR A 390 30.88 -12.43 -21.92
C THR A 390 32.27 -13.02 -21.72
N GLY A 391 32.45 -13.92 -20.74
CA GLY A 391 33.75 -14.48 -20.39
C GLY A 391 34.70 -13.49 -19.71
N LEU A 392 34.20 -12.32 -19.28
CA LEU A 392 34.96 -11.33 -18.51
C LEU A 392 35.11 -11.72 -17.04
N ALA A 393 34.29 -12.66 -16.56
CA ALA A 393 34.34 -13.22 -15.22
C ALA A 393 35.60 -14.07 -15.00
N THR A 394 36.75 -13.41 -14.84
CA THR A 394 37.95 -14.05 -14.30
C THR A 394 37.76 -14.37 -12.82
N THR A 395 38.43 -15.40 -12.31
CA THR A 395 38.37 -15.80 -10.90
C THR A 395 38.66 -14.62 -9.95
N LYS A 396 39.56 -13.72 -10.34
CA LYS A 396 39.88 -12.49 -9.59
C LYS A 396 38.69 -11.53 -9.48
N VAL A 397 37.96 -11.30 -10.57
CA VAL A 397 36.77 -10.42 -10.59
C VAL A 397 35.64 -11.03 -9.77
N LEU A 398 35.44 -12.35 -9.87
CA LEU A 398 34.40 -13.04 -9.09
C LEU A 398 34.69 -12.97 -7.59
N VAL A 399 35.93 -13.21 -7.16
CA VAL A 399 36.35 -13.09 -5.76
C VAL A 399 36.20 -11.66 -5.25
N LEU A 400 36.53 -10.66 -6.08
CA LEU A 400 36.36 -9.24 -5.74
C LEU A 400 34.90 -8.88 -5.46
N ILE A 401 33.96 -9.43 -6.23
CA ILE A 401 32.52 -9.19 -6.05
C ILE A 401 31.98 -10.03 -4.87
N ALA A 402 32.41 -11.28 -4.72
CA ALA A 402 31.94 -12.18 -3.68
C ALA A 402 32.29 -11.72 -2.26
N THR A 403 33.46 -11.08 -2.08
CA THR A 403 33.94 -10.70 -0.74
C THR A 403 33.04 -9.65 -0.06
N PRO A 404 32.69 -8.51 -0.70
CA PRO A 404 31.73 -7.56 -0.12
C PRO A 404 30.31 -8.12 0.04
N LEU A 405 29.84 -8.94 -0.91
CA LEU A 405 28.54 -9.63 -0.81
C LEU A 405 28.46 -10.46 0.46
N LEU A 406 29.50 -11.25 0.73
CA LEU A 406 29.59 -12.05 1.92
C LEU A 406 29.55 -11.15 3.18
N SER A 407 30.30 -10.05 3.20
CA SER A 407 30.25 -9.08 4.30
C SER A 407 28.85 -8.49 4.52
N VAL A 408 28.14 -8.11 3.45
CA VAL A 408 26.76 -7.60 3.52
C VAL A 408 25.83 -8.67 4.11
N THR A 409 25.98 -9.95 3.74
CA THR A 409 25.15 -11.00 4.35
C THR A 409 25.37 -11.12 5.85
N PHE A 410 26.61 -10.99 6.35
CA PHE A 410 26.88 -11.01 7.78
C PHE A 410 26.25 -9.83 8.53
N ILE A 411 26.24 -8.64 7.93
CA ILE A 411 25.64 -7.43 8.53
C ILE A 411 24.11 -7.56 8.60
N PHE A 412 23.47 -8.00 7.51
CA PHE A 412 22.00 -7.98 7.40
C PHE A 412 21.32 -9.29 7.82
N LYS A 413 22.08 -10.35 8.13
CA LYS A 413 21.53 -11.66 8.51
C LYS A 413 20.49 -11.56 9.62
N GLU A 414 20.79 -10.83 10.70
CA GLU A 414 19.87 -10.73 11.84
C GLU A 414 18.61 -9.93 11.49
N SER A 415 18.73 -8.88 10.68
CA SER A 415 17.59 -8.10 10.20
C SER A 415 16.64 -8.93 9.33
N CYS A 416 17.17 -9.73 8.39
CA CYS A 416 16.37 -10.63 7.56
C CYS A 416 15.68 -11.71 8.40
N LYS A 417 16.40 -12.30 9.37
CA LYS A 417 15.82 -13.28 10.30
C LYS A 417 14.68 -12.69 11.11
N THR A 418 14.90 -11.51 11.71
CA THR A 418 13.89 -10.79 12.51
C THR A 418 12.64 -10.49 11.68
N LEU A 419 12.81 -10.03 10.44
CA LEU A 419 11.72 -9.75 9.51
C LEU A 419 10.93 -11.02 9.17
N PHE A 420 11.62 -12.12 8.86
CA PHE A 420 10.98 -13.38 8.52
C PHE A 420 10.19 -13.97 9.70
N GLU A 421 10.77 -13.99 10.89
CA GLU A 421 10.08 -14.40 12.13
C GLU A 421 8.82 -13.57 12.36
N GLY A 422 8.91 -12.25 12.15
CA GLY A 422 7.77 -11.34 12.29
C GLY A 422 6.64 -11.59 11.29
N ILE A 423 6.98 -11.87 10.02
CA ILE A 423 5.99 -12.20 8.98
C ILE A 423 5.31 -13.53 9.28
N MET A 424 6.09 -14.56 9.62
CA MET A 424 5.56 -15.89 9.96
C MET A 424 4.59 -15.80 11.13
N PHE A 425 4.95 -15.04 12.17
CA PHE A 425 4.10 -14.82 13.33
C PHE A 425 2.79 -14.09 12.95
N ALA A 426 2.88 -12.95 12.28
CA ALA A 426 1.73 -12.07 12.03
C ALA A 426 0.73 -12.64 11.01
N TYR A 427 1.21 -13.31 9.95
CA TYR A 427 0.38 -13.70 8.81
C TYR A 427 0.21 -15.21 8.61
N VAL A 428 1.13 -16.03 9.13
CA VAL A 428 1.04 -17.50 8.97
C VAL A 428 0.50 -18.16 10.23
N VAL A 429 1.11 -17.90 11.39
CA VAL A 429 0.63 -18.40 12.68
C VAL A 429 -0.66 -17.67 13.08
N HIS A 430 -0.67 -16.35 12.89
CA HIS A 430 -1.82 -15.49 13.11
C HIS A 430 -2.55 -15.72 14.46
N PRO A 431 -1.86 -15.49 15.60
CA PRO A 431 -2.36 -15.87 16.92
C PRO A 431 -3.52 -15.00 17.44
N PHE A 432 -3.73 -13.82 16.86
CA PHE A 432 -4.79 -12.89 17.23
C PHE A 432 -5.22 -12.02 16.05
N ASN A 433 -6.46 -11.55 16.11
CA ASN A 433 -7.06 -10.60 15.19
C ASN A 433 -7.05 -9.17 15.76
N VAL A 434 -7.30 -8.18 14.89
CA VAL A 434 -7.54 -6.81 15.33
C VAL A 434 -8.83 -6.77 16.15
N GLY A 435 -8.76 -6.16 17.34
CA GLY A 435 -9.85 -6.11 18.32
C GLY A 435 -9.79 -7.21 19.37
N ASP A 436 -8.93 -8.24 19.21
CA ASP A 436 -8.75 -9.27 20.22
C ASP A 436 -8.11 -8.68 21.48
N LEU A 437 -8.45 -9.27 22.63
CA LEU A 437 -7.89 -8.88 23.90
C LEU A 437 -6.88 -9.92 24.37
N CYS A 438 -5.64 -9.48 24.51
CA CYS A 438 -4.49 -10.32 24.78
C CYS A 438 -3.83 -9.92 26.10
N VAL A 439 -3.40 -10.92 26.87
CA VAL A 439 -2.49 -10.69 27.99
C VAL A 439 -1.09 -11.08 27.55
N ILE A 440 -0.18 -10.10 27.64
CA ILE A 440 1.22 -10.22 27.26
C ILE A 440 2.05 -9.66 28.42
N GLY A 441 2.86 -10.51 29.06
CA GLY A 441 3.68 -10.11 30.21
C GLY A 441 2.88 -9.43 31.32
N GLU A 442 1.77 -10.06 31.74
CA GLU A 442 0.82 -9.59 32.77
C GLU A 442 0.01 -8.32 32.42
N LYS A 443 0.26 -7.72 31.27
CA LYS A 443 -0.47 -6.53 30.81
C LYS A 443 -1.60 -6.95 29.89
N MET A 444 -2.81 -6.57 30.28
CA MET A 444 -4.02 -6.77 29.48
C MET A 444 -4.15 -5.65 28.44
N MET A 445 -4.21 -6.02 27.16
CA MET A 445 -4.18 -5.07 26.04
C MET A 445 -5.08 -5.50 24.88
N GLU A 446 -5.63 -4.53 24.16
CA GLU A 446 -6.44 -4.73 22.95
C GLU A 446 -5.58 -4.55 21.69
N VAL A 447 -5.69 -5.47 20.72
CA VAL A 447 -4.95 -5.38 19.46
C VAL A 447 -5.54 -4.28 18.57
N ARG A 448 -4.77 -3.23 18.28
CA ARG A 448 -5.22 -2.12 17.41
C ARG A 448 -4.84 -2.33 15.96
N THR A 449 -3.56 -2.62 15.71
CA THR A 449 -3.06 -2.81 14.34
C THR A 449 -2.00 -3.91 14.30
N VAL A 450 -2.13 -4.80 13.32
CA VAL A 450 -1.14 -5.83 13.02
C VAL A 450 -0.40 -5.41 11.76
N GLY A 451 0.85 -4.97 11.92
CA GLY A 451 1.74 -4.62 10.81
C GLY A 451 2.69 -5.77 10.46
N ILE A 452 3.49 -5.57 9.40
CA ILE A 452 4.49 -6.55 8.96
C ILE A 452 5.63 -6.69 9.98
N TRP A 453 6.11 -5.56 10.50
CA TRP A 453 7.24 -5.50 11.42
C TRP A 453 6.86 -5.47 12.90
N LYS A 454 5.72 -4.83 13.22
CA LYS A 454 5.30 -4.54 14.59
C LYS A 454 3.80 -4.61 14.73
N THR A 455 3.34 -4.95 15.93
CA THR A 455 1.94 -4.94 16.32
C THR A 455 1.75 -3.87 17.39
N THR A 456 0.65 -3.13 17.26
CA THR A 456 0.30 -2.06 18.18
C THR A 456 -0.90 -2.48 19.01
N PHE A 457 -0.77 -2.33 20.32
CA PHE A 457 -1.79 -2.64 21.30
C PHE A 457 -2.19 -1.39 22.07
N LEU A 458 -3.44 -1.34 22.53
CA LEU A 458 -3.91 -0.35 23.50
C LEU A 458 -4.02 -1.01 24.87
N LYS A 459 -3.35 -0.46 25.87
CA LYS A 459 -3.40 -1.01 27.23
C LYS A 459 -4.77 -0.74 27.87
N VAL A 460 -5.42 -1.79 28.36
CA VAL A 460 -6.74 -1.68 28.99
C VAL A 460 -6.66 -0.85 30.27
N GLY A 461 -7.55 0.15 30.38
CA GLY A 461 -7.60 1.08 31.53
C GLY A 461 -6.77 2.36 31.36
N THR A 462 -6.02 2.51 30.27
CA THR A 462 -5.26 3.72 29.94
C THR A 462 -5.41 4.09 28.47
N GLN A 463 -4.99 5.29 28.07
CA GLN A 463 -4.85 5.65 26.65
C GLN A 463 -3.44 5.33 26.08
N GLU A 464 -2.63 4.55 26.81
CA GLU A 464 -1.26 4.23 26.40
C GLU A 464 -1.24 3.21 25.25
N VAL A 465 -0.55 3.59 24.17
CA VAL A 465 -0.32 2.74 23.00
C VAL A 465 1.00 2.01 23.17
N MET A 466 0.97 0.68 23.22
CA MET A 466 2.16 -0.17 23.28
C MET A 466 2.50 -0.73 21.90
N ILE A 467 3.77 -0.68 21.54
CA ILE A 467 4.27 -1.14 20.24
C ILE A 467 5.28 -2.25 20.49
N TYR A 468 5.03 -3.42 19.93
CA TYR A 468 5.94 -4.56 20.03
C TYR A 468 6.41 -5.02 18.63
N PRO A 469 7.71 -5.29 18.46
CA PRO A 469 8.20 -6.00 17.28
C PRO A 469 7.58 -7.40 17.19
N ASN A 470 7.14 -7.81 16.00
CA ASN A 470 6.51 -9.12 15.81
C ASN A 470 7.46 -10.29 16.12
N SER A 471 8.76 -10.09 15.86
CA SER A 471 9.83 -11.04 16.18
C SER A 471 10.09 -11.24 17.68
N GLU A 472 9.67 -10.28 18.49
CA GLU A 472 9.75 -10.35 19.95
C GLU A 472 8.48 -10.98 20.50
N LEU A 473 7.31 -10.59 19.97
CA LEU A 473 6.02 -11.20 20.31
C LEU A 473 6.00 -12.70 20.03
N SER A 474 6.66 -13.17 18.98
CA SER A 474 6.75 -14.59 18.65
C SER A 474 7.45 -15.44 19.72
N LYS A 475 8.20 -14.79 20.63
CA LYS A 475 8.94 -15.44 21.72
C LYS A 475 8.23 -15.31 23.06
N GLN A 476 7.16 -14.52 23.13
CA GLN A 476 6.42 -14.29 24.37
C GLN A 476 5.22 -15.22 24.47
N ILE A 477 4.79 -15.50 25.70
CA ILE A 477 3.54 -16.21 25.96
C ILE A 477 2.40 -15.22 25.76
N ILE A 478 1.45 -15.58 24.89
CA ILE A 478 0.30 -14.74 24.55
C ILE A 478 -0.96 -15.51 24.90
N ILE A 479 -1.76 -14.92 25.80
CA ILE A 479 -3.08 -15.45 26.15
C ILE A 479 -4.11 -14.61 25.39
N ASN A 480 -4.78 -15.22 24.40
CA ASN A 480 -5.81 -14.56 23.61
C ASN A 480 -7.21 -14.96 24.11
N TYR A 481 -8.01 -13.99 24.55
CA TYR A 481 -9.36 -14.22 25.07
C TYR A 481 -10.46 -14.29 23.97
N ASN A 482 -10.13 -14.75 22.76
CA ASN A 482 -11.05 -14.76 21.61
C ASN A 482 -12.22 -15.78 21.74
N THR A 483 -12.13 -16.79 22.61
CA THR A 483 -13.09 -17.92 22.60
C THR A 483 -14.02 -18.05 23.80
N ASP A 484 -13.64 -17.55 24.97
CA ASP A 484 -14.54 -17.45 26.13
C ASP A 484 -13.98 -16.39 27.09
N PHE A 485 -14.84 -15.45 27.51
CA PHE A 485 -14.45 -14.49 28.53
C PHE A 485 -14.30 -15.20 29.89
N ASP A 486 -13.17 -14.98 30.57
CA ASP A 486 -12.94 -15.58 31.89
C ASP A 486 -13.79 -14.89 32.96
N TRP A 487 -14.88 -15.55 33.34
CA TRP A 487 -15.81 -15.10 34.39
C TRP A 487 -15.40 -15.54 35.81
N ASN A 488 -14.24 -16.17 35.97
CA ASN A 488 -13.74 -16.54 37.31
C ASN A 488 -13.15 -15.32 38.02
N ASP A 489 -13.42 -15.20 39.30
CA ASP A 489 -12.86 -14.16 40.17
C ASP A 489 -12.36 -14.77 41.48
N SER A 490 -11.46 -14.04 42.14
CA SER A 490 -11.05 -14.34 43.50
C SER A 490 -10.97 -13.07 44.35
N VAL A 491 -11.37 -13.20 45.61
CA VAL A 491 -11.35 -12.13 46.61
C VAL A 491 -10.66 -12.65 47.86
N GLU A 492 -9.81 -11.81 48.44
CA GLU A 492 -9.09 -12.05 49.68
C GLU A 492 -9.71 -11.17 50.78
N LEU A 493 -10.17 -11.78 51.87
CA LEU A 493 -10.80 -11.09 53.00
C LEU A 493 -9.92 -11.21 54.24
N ASP A 494 -9.64 -10.10 54.92
CA ASP A 494 -8.89 -10.08 56.16
C ASP A 494 -9.80 -10.38 57.37
N LEU A 495 -9.52 -11.48 58.07
CA LEU A 495 -10.36 -11.98 59.14
C LEU A 495 -9.89 -11.55 60.54
N ASP A 496 -8.76 -10.85 60.70
CA ASP A 496 -8.29 -10.58 62.07
C ASP A 496 -9.06 -9.45 62.77
N PRO A 497 -9.29 -9.57 64.10
CA PRO A 497 -9.10 -10.76 64.96
C PRO A 497 -10.40 -11.60 65.07
N MET A 498 -10.51 -12.72 64.36
CA MET A 498 -11.67 -13.63 64.44
C MET A 498 -11.37 -14.99 65.05
N THR A 499 -12.28 -15.49 65.89
CA THR A 499 -12.20 -16.85 66.44
C THR A 499 -12.51 -17.90 65.36
N LYS A 500 -11.83 -19.06 65.37
CA LYS A 500 -12.07 -20.20 64.46
C LYS A 500 -13.54 -20.60 64.30
N LYS A 501 -14.35 -20.47 65.35
CA LYS A 501 -15.80 -20.77 65.32
C LYS A 501 -16.57 -19.77 64.44
N LYS A 502 -16.27 -18.47 64.56
CA LYS A 502 -16.87 -17.41 63.73
C LYS A 502 -16.46 -17.56 62.26
N ILE A 503 -15.19 -17.88 62.01
CA ILE A 503 -14.66 -18.14 60.65
C ILE A 503 -15.41 -19.28 59.97
N LYS A 504 -15.69 -20.37 60.69
CA LYS A 504 -16.44 -21.51 60.12
C LYS A 504 -17.88 -21.14 59.74
N ILE A 505 -18.53 -20.31 60.55
CA ILE A 505 -19.90 -19.83 60.27
C ILE A 505 -19.89 -18.87 59.08
N LEU A 506 -18.97 -17.90 59.08
CA LEU A 506 -18.79 -16.95 57.97
C LEU A 506 -18.53 -17.67 56.64
N LYS A 507 -17.67 -18.70 56.66
CA LYS A 507 -17.40 -19.55 55.49
C LYS A 507 -18.70 -20.15 54.93
N GLN A 508 -19.49 -20.77 55.79
CA GLN A 508 -20.76 -21.41 55.40
C GLN A 508 -21.78 -20.39 54.87
N GLU A 509 -21.80 -19.18 55.43
CA GLU A 509 -22.71 -18.12 55.00
C GLU A 509 -22.34 -17.53 53.64
N ILE A 510 -21.05 -17.33 53.37
CA ILE A 510 -20.54 -16.91 52.07
C ILE A 510 -20.83 -17.98 51.01
N GLU A 511 -20.56 -19.26 51.30
CA GLU A 511 -20.88 -20.37 50.39
C GLU A 511 -22.38 -20.43 50.09
N LYS A 512 -23.23 -20.28 51.12
CA LYS A 512 -24.69 -20.24 50.97
C LYS A 512 -25.17 -19.05 50.12
N TYR A 513 -24.55 -17.89 50.25
CA TYR A 513 -24.87 -16.71 49.44
C TYR A 513 -24.52 -16.93 47.96
N LEU A 514 -23.32 -17.47 47.69
CA LEU A 514 -22.85 -17.76 46.35
C LEU A 514 -23.73 -18.80 45.64
N ASP A 515 -24.12 -19.86 46.35
CA ASP A 515 -24.98 -20.92 45.80
C ASP A 515 -26.46 -20.54 45.72
N GLY A 516 -26.91 -19.61 46.58
CA GLY A 516 -28.28 -19.10 46.60
C GLY A 516 -28.61 -18.14 45.45
N ASN A 517 -27.63 -17.34 45.01
CA ASN A 517 -27.81 -16.35 43.95
C ASN A 517 -27.54 -16.90 42.55
N LYS A 518 -28.39 -17.83 42.11
CA LYS A 518 -28.30 -18.53 40.81
C LYS A 518 -28.38 -17.63 39.58
N GLU A 519 -28.82 -16.39 39.74
CA GLU A 519 -28.88 -15.41 38.66
C GLU A 519 -27.52 -14.75 38.40
N LYS A 520 -26.70 -14.61 39.45
CA LYS A 520 -25.41 -13.89 39.41
C LYS A 520 -24.19 -14.81 39.41
N PHE A 521 -24.29 -16.03 39.95
CA PHE A 521 -23.18 -16.97 40.07
C PHE A 521 -23.51 -18.35 39.48
N ILE A 522 -22.47 -19.05 39.02
CA ILE A 522 -22.57 -20.44 38.53
C ILE A 522 -22.43 -21.39 39.72
N GLN A 523 -23.40 -22.28 39.89
CA GLN A 523 -23.40 -23.27 40.98
C GLN A 523 -22.32 -24.34 40.75
N GLY A 524 -21.66 -24.76 41.84
CA GLY A 524 -20.66 -25.84 41.82
C GLY A 524 -19.25 -25.46 41.39
N SER A 525 -19.01 -24.18 41.04
CA SER A 525 -17.68 -23.64 40.71
C SER A 525 -17.11 -22.71 41.80
N ASN A 526 -17.78 -22.59 42.94
CA ASN A 526 -17.40 -21.70 44.03
C ASN A 526 -16.66 -22.49 45.11
N SER A 527 -15.54 -21.97 45.61
CA SER A 527 -14.77 -22.59 46.68
C SER A 527 -14.19 -21.54 47.63
N THR A 528 -14.20 -21.82 48.92
CA THR A 528 -13.60 -20.94 49.93
C THR A 528 -12.48 -21.65 50.69
N GLU A 529 -11.32 -21.03 50.71
CA GLU A 529 -10.09 -21.53 51.33
C GLU A 529 -9.61 -20.57 52.42
N VAL A 530 -9.22 -21.10 53.58
CA VAL A 530 -8.67 -20.29 54.67
C VAL A 530 -7.16 -20.34 54.60
N LEU A 531 -6.51 -19.21 54.35
CA LEU A 531 -5.06 -19.04 54.34
C LEU A 531 -4.63 -18.47 55.69
N THR A 532 -3.75 -19.19 56.39
CA THR A 532 -3.18 -18.73 57.67
C THR A 532 -1.74 -18.32 57.44
N THR A 533 -1.45 -17.02 57.48
CA THR A 533 -0.08 -16.47 57.45
C THR A 533 0.39 -16.26 58.89
N ARG A 534 1.71 -16.19 59.15
CA ARG A 534 2.29 -16.14 60.53
C ARG A 534 1.62 -15.14 61.47
N ASP A 535 1.14 -14.01 60.94
CA ASP A 535 0.50 -12.95 61.72
C ASP A 535 -0.96 -12.65 61.32
N ASN A 536 -1.45 -13.16 60.16
CA ASN A 536 -2.81 -12.85 59.69
C ASN A 536 -3.61 -14.08 59.20
N ILE A 537 -4.90 -14.14 59.53
CA ILE A 537 -5.87 -15.09 58.97
C ILE A 537 -6.65 -14.44 57.83
N LYS A 538 -6.58 -15.05 56.64
CA LYS A 538 -7.28 -14.55 55.45
C LYS A 538 -8.20 -15.61 54.86
N LEU A 539 -9.35 -15.20 54.35
CA LEU A 539 -10.27 -16.07 53.62
C LEU A 539 -10.18 -15.74 52.14
N MET A 540 -9.78 -16.72 51.33
CA MET A 540 -9.77 -16.61 49.89
C MET A 540 -11.03 -17.26 49.33
N VAL A 541 -11.79 -16.48 48.56
CA VAL A 541 -13.07 -16.89 47.98
C VAL A 541 -12.92 -16.91 46.46
N TYR A 542 -13.07 -18.08 45.87
CA TYR A 542 -13.10 -18.29 44.42
C TYR A 542 -14.53 -18.48 43.96
N PHE A 543 -14.93 -17.76 42.91
CA PHE A 543 -16.29 -17.82 42.40
C PHE A 543 -16.33 -17.52 40.91
N ARG A 544 -17.39 -17.97 40.24
CA ARG A 544 -17.62 -17.73 38.82
C ARG A 544 -18.93 -17.00 38.58
N HIS A 545 -18.85 -15.86 37.90
CA HIS A 545 -20.03 -15.07 37.54
C HIS A 545 -20.86 -15.77 36.46
N ARG A 546 -22.18 -15.69 36.59
CA ARG A 546 -23.14 -16.08 35.55
C ARG A 546 -23.59 -14.81 34.85
N VAL A 547 -23.24 -14.68 33.57
CA VAL A 547 -23.54 -13.50 32.77
C VAL A 547 -24.12 -13.93 31.43
N ASN A 548 -25.22 -13.30 31.03
CA ASN A 548 -25.91 -13.57 29.77
C ASN A 548 -25.69 -12.43 28.76
N LEU A 549 -24.43 -12.16 28.43
CA LEU A 549 -24.06 -11.21 27.38
C LEU A 549 -23.79 -12.01 26.10
N LYS A 550 -24.66 -11.90 25.09
CA LYS A 550 -24.41 -12.40 23.73
C LYS A 550 -24.02 -11.21 22.85
N ASN A 551 -22.93 -11.34 22.09
CA ASN A 551 -22.48 -10.36 21.10
C ASN A 551 -22.10 -8.97 21.64
N ASN A 552 -21.71 -8.85 22.91
CA ASN A 552 -21.22 -7.58 23.47
C ASN A 552 -19.70 -7.46 23.34
N THR A 553 -19.22 -6.22 23.33
CA THR A 553 -17.78 -5.95 23.24
C THR A 553 -17.06 -6.43 24.49
N TYR A 554 -15.79 -6.85 24.37
CA TYR A 554 -15.01 -7.31 25.52
C TYR A 554 -14.94 -6.26 26.64
N PHE A 555 -14.91 -4.97 26.29
CA PHE A 555 -14.90 -3.88 27.26
C PHE A 555 -16.19 -3.85 28.11
N GLU A 556 -17.34 -4.13 27.51
CA GLU A 556 -18.61 -4.26 28.24
C GLU A 556 -18.60 -5.49 29.15
N CYS A 557 -18.06 -6.63 28.69
CA CYS A 557 -17.90 -7.82 29.53
C CYS A 557 -17.00 -7.54 30.75
N LEU A 558 -15.88 -6.81 30.56
CA LEU A 558 -14.97 -6.43 31.63
C LEU A 558 -15.62 -5.46 32.63
N LYS A 559 -16.38 -4.49 32.12
CA LYS A 559 -17.14 -3.55 32.94
C LYS A 559 -18.15 -4.30 33.82
N GLU A 560 -18.90 -5.22 33.22
CA GLU A 560 -19.89 -6.02 33.92
C GLU A 560 -19.26 -6.90 35.01
N LYS A 561 -18.16 -7.61 34.68
CA LYS A 561 -17.41 -8.41 35.66
C LYS A 561 -16.98 -7.56 36.85
N ARG A 562 -16.46 -6.35 36.63
CA ARG A 562 -16.06 -5.44 37.71
C ARG A 562 -17.24 -4.98 38.56
N THR A 563 -18.38 -4.70 37.96
CA THR A 563 -19.61 -4.34 38.68
C THR A 563 -20.04 -5.47 39.61
N LEU A 564 -20.18 -6.68 39.07
CA LEU A 564 -20.57 -7.87 39.84
C LEU A 564 -19.56 -8.21 40.95
N ARG A 565 -18.25 -8.07 40.68
CA ARG A 565 -17.21 -8.22 41.69
C ARG A 565 -17.36 -7.21 42.82
N SER A 566 -17.60 -5.93 42.49
CA SER A 566 -17.72 -4.86 43.50
C SER A 566 -18.93 -5.07 44.41
N GLU A 567 -20.07 -5.51 43.85
CA GLU A 567 -21.25 -5.87 44.64
C GLU A 567 -20.97 -7.01 45.63
N PHE A 568 -20.28 -8.06 45.18
CA PHE A 568 -19.92 -9.18 46.05
C PHE A 568 -18.92 -8.76 47.14
N VAL A 569 -17.88 -8.01 46.79
CA VAL A 569 -16.87 -7.53 47.77
C VAL A 569 -17.53 -6.73 48.87
N LEU A 570 -18.41 -5.78 48.52
CA LEU A 570 -19.15 -4.99 49.52
C LEU A 570 -20.03 -5.86 50.41
N HIS A 571 -20.69 -6.87 49.86
CA HIS A 571 -21.49 -7.80 50.66
C HIS A 571 -20.63 -8.62 51.63
N ALA A 572 -19.49 -9.14 51.14
CA ALA A 572 -18.58 -9.95 51.92
C ALA A 572 -17.88 -9.15 53.03
N GLU A 573 -17.43 -7.93 52.76
CA GLU A 573 -16.85 -7.03 53.76
C GLU A 573 -17.86 -6.67 54.86
N ASN A 574 -19.10 -6.35 54.49
CA ASN A 574 -20.17 -6.09 55.47
C ASN A 574 -20.43 -7.31 56.38
N LEU A 575 -20.42 -8.53 55.83
CA LEU A 575 -20.55 -9.74 56.63
C LEU A 575 -19.36 -9.91 57.58
N VAL A 576 -18.13 -9.73 57.09
CA VAL A 576 -16.91 -9.79 57.92
C VAL A 576 -17.02 -8.80 59.09
N ASP A 577 -17.42 -7.56 58.83
CA ASP A 577 -17.56 -6.52 59.86
C ASP A 577 -18.64 -6.85 60.90
N GLN A 578 -19.77 -7.42 60.49
CA GLN A 578 -20.81 -7.88 61.41
C GLN A 578 -20.29 -8.93 62.39
N TYR A 579 -19.50 -9.89 61.90
CA TYR A 579 -18.96 -10.95 62.75
C TYR A 579 -17.74 -10.50 63.58
N LYS A 580 -17.02 -9.45 63.16
CA LYS A 580 -15.97 -8.78 63.97
C LYS A 580 -16.59 -7.99 65.12
N ASN A 581 -17.66 -7.24 64.86
CA ASN A 581 -18.28 -6.33 65.83
C ASN A 581 -19.43 -6.94 66.66
N GLY A 582 -20.00 -8.06 66.21
CA GLY A 582 -21.02 -8.82 66.94
C GLY A 582 -20.39 -9.64 68.06
N GLY A 583 -20.64 -9.24 69.31
CA GLY A 583 -20.22 -9.93 70.54
C GLY A 583 -20.78 -11.33 70.67
#